data_AF-A0A9N9JNY9-F1
#
_entry.id   AF-A0A9N9JNY9-F1
#
_cell.length_a   1.000
_cell.length_b   1.000
_cell.length_c   1.000
_cell.angle_alpha   90.00
_cell.angle_beta   90.00
_cell.angle_gamma   90.00
#
_symmetry.space_group_name_H-M   'P 1'
#
loop_
_entity.id
_entity.type
_entity.pdbx_description
1 polymer ?
#
loop_
_entity_poly.entity_id
_entity_poly.type
_entity_poly.pdbx_seq_one_letter_code
_entity_poly.pdbx_strand_id
1 'polypeptide(L)'
;DWKEINARLSDAQLKVQAARCMDCGVPFCQSDTGCPIGNIIPKWNDLVFKNQWLDALNRLMMTNNFPEFTGRVCPAPCEGACVLGINELPVSIKSIECAIIDKGFEMGWIVPNPPSIRTGKKVAIIGSGPAGLSAADQLNKAGHTVTIYDRNDRFGGLLMYGIPNMKLDKKTVQRRIDLLAQEGIKFVANAHVGVNVDATKVRLENDALIVATGATWPRDLPIPNRNLDGIYFAMEYLQLNTQSLLDSNLQNGKYIDAKDKHGKKNSNHDFLQLVIVIGGGDTGCDCI
;
A
#
# COMPACT_ATOMS: atom_id res chain seq x y z
N ASP A 1 -13.48 6.42 -14.43
CA ASP A 1 -12.74 5.20 -14.83
C ASP A 1 -12.00 4.70 -13.58
N TRP A 2 -11.04 3.77 -13.69
CA TRP A 2 -10.31 3.21 -12.52
C TRP A 2 -8.94 3.87 -12.29
N LYS A 3 -8.69 5.06 -12.84
CA LYS A 3 -7.41 5.77 -12.70
C LYS A 3 -7.27 6.38 -11.31
N GLU A 4 -6.04 6.70 -10.92
CA GLU A 4 -5.77 7.39 -9.65
C GLU A 4 -6.55 8.71 -9.57
N ILE A 5 -7.25 8.94 -8.44
CA ILE A 5 -8.07 10.14 -8.23
C ILE A 5 -7.25 11.40 -7.95
N ASN A 6 -6.04 11.21 -7.41
CA ASN A 6 -5.16 12.32 -7.04
C ASN A 6 -4.15 12.55 -8.15
N ALA A 7 -4.15 13.75 -8.73
CA ALA A 7 -3.11 14.18 -9.65
C ALA A 7 -1.87 14.63 -8.89
N ARG A 8 -0.69 14.31 -9.42
CA ARG A 8 0.59 14.80 -8.90
C ARG A 8 0.66 16.33 -9.04
N LEU A 9 1.10 17.00 -7.98
CA LEU A 9 1.41 18.43 -8.02
C LEU A 9 2.55 18.70 -9.02
N SER A 10 2.47 19.82 -9.74
CA SER A 10 3.57 20.27 -10.60
C SER A 10 4.83 20.61 -9.78
N ASP A 11 6.01 20.56 -10.41
CA ASP A 11 7.28 20.94 -9.76
C ASP A 11 7.23 22.34 -9.14
N ALA A 12 6.54 23.30 -9.78
CA ALA A 12 6.35 24.64 -9.23
C ALA A 12 5.48 24.64 -7.96
N GLN A 13 4.37 23.91 -7.96
CA GLN A 13 3.52 23.75 -6.77
C GLN A 13 4.24 23.01 -5.65
N LEU A 14 5.00 21.97 -5.97
CA LEU A 14 5.81 21.21 -5.01
C LEU A 14 6.87 22.09 -4.37
N LYS A 15 7.54 22.94 -5.15
CA LYS A 15 8.51 23.90 -4.63
C LYS A 15 7.86 24.90 -3.67
N VAL A 16 6.66 25.40 -3.99
CA VAL A 16 5.89 26.26 -3.09
C VAL A 16 5.49 25.52 -1.81
N GLN A 17 4.99 24.28 -1.91
CA GLN A 17 4.63 23.50 -0.72
C GLN A 17 5.84 23.19 0.16
N ALA A 18 6.97 22.82 -0.43
CA ALA A 18 8.22 22.59 0.28
C ALA A 18 8.72 23.86 1.00
N ALA A 19 8.58 25.03 0.38
CA ALA A 19 8.95 26.32 0.99
C ALA A 19 8.11 26.70 2.22
N ARG A 20 6.92 26.12 2.40
CA ARG A 20 6.08 26.33 3.59
C ARG A 20 6.60 25.59 4.82
N CYS A 21 7.54 24.66 4.65
CA CYS A 21 8.18 23.96 5.75
C CYS A 21 9.07 24.93 6.54
N MET A 22 8.80 25.07 7.85
CA MET A 22 9.52 26.01 8.72
C MET A 22 10.87 25.46 9.26
N ASP A 23 11.34 24.30 8.77
CA ASP A 23 12.50 23.54 9.28
C ASP A 23 12.56 23.55 10.82
N CYS A 24 11.44 23.16 11.46
CA CYS A 24 11.26 23.26 12.91
C CYS A 24 12.42 22.59 13.66
N GLY A 25 13.00 23.27 14.66
CA GLY A 25 14.07 22.72 15.49
C GLY A 25 13.65 21.45 16.25
N VAL A 26 12.38 21.35 16.64
CA VAL A 26 11.74 20.12 17.11
C VAL A 26 10.64 19.75 16.10
N PRO A 27 10.92 18.90 15.11
CA PRO A 27 9.98 18.62 14.05
C PRO A 27 8.96 17.56 14.49
N PHE A 28 7.79 18.01 15.00
CA PHE A 28 6.69 17.12 15.41
C PHE A 28 6.17 16.22 14.29
N CYS A 29 6.37 16.57 13.03
CA CYS A 29 6.07 15.68 11.91
C CYS A 29 6.92 14.40 11.92
N GLN A 30 8.07 14.39 12.61
CA GLN A 30 8.96 13.23 12.79
C GLN A 30 8.81 12.56 14.17
N SER A 31 8.00 13.10 15.09
CA SER A 31 7.84 12.54 16.44
C SER A 31 6.86 11.36 16.47
N ASP A 32 6.64 10.79 17.65
CA ASP A 32 5.74 9.65 17.88
C ASP A 32 4.28 9.91 17.45
N THR A 33 3.87 11.18 17.44
CA THR A 33 2.55 11.64 16.97
C THR A 33 2.52 11.97 15.47
N GLY A 34 3.68 11.96 14.82
CA GLY A 34 3.87 12.27 13.41
C GLY A 34 4.09 11.01 12.58
N CYS A 35 5.23 10.92 11.89
CA CYS A 35 5.53 9.82 10.99
C CYS A 35 5.96 8.55 11.76
N PRO A 36 5.22 7.42 11.65
CA PRO A 36 5.51 6.20 12.42
C PRO A 36 6.87 5.56 12.11
N ILE A 37 7.45 5.86 10.96
CA ILE A 37 8.76 5.35 10.54
C ILE A 37 9.91 6.34 10.82
N GLY A 38 9.64 7.42 11.56
CA GLY A 38 10.63 8.43 11.91
C GLY A 38 11.25 9.11 10.68
N ASN A 39 10.45 9.35 9.63
CA ASN A 39 10.95 9.89 8.37
C ASN A 39 11.53 11.29 8.56
N ILE A 40 12.60 11.62 7.81
CA ILE A 40 13.39 12.84 8.00
C ILE A 40 12.79 14.02 7.21
N ILE A 41 11.51 14.32 7.46
CA ILE A 41 10.63 15.17 6.62
C ILE A 41 11.20 16.54 6.28
N PRO A 42 11.52 17.42 7.25
CA PRO A 42 12.14 18.72 6.97
C PRO A 42 13.34 18.67 6.02
N LYS A 43 14.15 17.61 6.06
CA LYS A 43 15.38 17.54 5.24
C LYS A 43 15.10 17.26 3.79
N TRP A 44 14.24 16.30 3.46
CA TRP A 44 13.88 16.11 2.06
C TRP A 44 12.95 17.23 1.53
N ASN A 45 12.17 17.90 2.39
CA ASN A 45 11.44 19.11 1.99
C ASN A 45 12.39 20.24 1.55
N ASP A 46 13.39 20.55 2.36
CA ASP A 46 14.40 21.58 2.02
C ASP A 46 15.14 21.23 0.71
N LEU A 47 15.49 19.96 0.52
CA LEU A 47 16.12 19.49 -0.72
C LEU A 47 15.20 19.64 -1.94
N VAL A 48 13.90 19.34 -1.80
CA VAL A 48 12.92 19.60 -2.88
C VAL A 48 12.81 21.09 -3.18
N PHE A 49 12.76 21.95 -2.16
CA PHE A 49 12.76 23.41 -2.36
C PHE A 49 14.00 23.90 -3.13
N LYS A 50 15.17 23.31 -2.84
CA LYS A 50 16.45 23.59 -3.52
C LYS A 50 16.60 22.89 -4.88
N ASN A 51 15.57 22.20 -5.38
CA ASN A 51 15.61 21.38 -6.60
C ASN A 51 16.65 20.24 -6.57
N GLN A 52 17.06 19.78 -5.39
CA GLN A 52 18.02 18.69 -5.17
C GLN A 52 17.29 17.35 -5.04
N TRP A 53 16.61 16.93 -6.12
CA TRP A 53 15.69 15.79 -6.11
C TRP A 53 16.33 14.43 -5.82
N LEU A 54 17.54 14.17 -6.35
CA LEU A 54 18.25 12.92 -6.09
C LEU A 54 18.67 12.81 -4.61
N ASP A 55 19.13 13.91 -4.01
CA ASP A 55 19.45 13.94 -2.59
C ASP A 55 18.20 13.79 -1.74
N ALA A 56 17.08 14.42 -2.13
CA ALA A 56 15.80 14.25 -1.46
C ALA A 56 15.36 12.77 -1.47
N LEU A 57 15.52 12.09 -2.62
CA LEU A 57 15.25 10.66 -2.75
C LEU A 57 16.15 9.83 -1.84
N ASN A 58 17.46 10.11 -1.83
CA ASN A 58 18.42 9.41 -0.97
C ASN A 58 18.02 9.52 0.51
N ARG A 59 17.60 10.71 0.96
CA ARG A 59 17.13 10.93 2.35
C ARG A 59 15.80 10.22 2.63
N LEU A 60 14.86 10.23 1.71
CA LEU A 60 13.58 9.56 1.85
C LEU A 60 13.74 8.04 2.00
N MET A 61 14.58 7.44 1.16
CA MET A 61 14.84 5.99 1.15
C MET A 61 15.62 5.49 2.38
N MET A 62 16.21 6.37 3.19
CA MET A 62 16.89 5.96 4.43
C MET A 62 15.94 5.37 5.48
N THR A 63 14.67 5.81 5.47
CA THR A 63 13.69 5.46 6.52
C THR A 63 12.48 4.71 5.97
N ASN A 64 12.20 4.84 4.67
CA ASN A 64 11.02 4.25 4.06
C ASN A 64 11.40 3.30 2.91
N ASN A 65 10.99 2.04 3.04
CA ASN A 65 11.15 1.04 1.98
C ASN A 65 10.27 1.35 0.76
N PHE A 66 9.05 1.87 0.97
CA PHE A 66 8.03 2.00 -0.07
C PHE A 66 7.32 3.37 -0.06
N PRO A 67 8.04 4.48 -0.33
CA PRO A 67 7.42 5.80 -0.39
C PRO A 67 6.32 5.91 -1.45
N GLU A 68 6.35 5.09 -2.49
CA GLU A 68 5.30 5.08 -3.52
C GLU A 68 3.96 4.55 -3.01
N PHE A 69 3.96 3.77 -1.93
CA PHE A 69 2.73 3.29 -1.29
C PHE A 69 2.29 4.30 -0.24
N THR A 70 3.16 4.66 0.70
CA THR A 70 2.83 5.61 1.77
C THR A 70 2.44 6.98 1.23
N GLY A 71 3.12 7.48 0.21
CA GLY A 71 2.79 8.74 -0.47
C GLY A 71 1.41 8.76 -1.14
N ARG A 72 0.77 7.60 -1.32
CA ARG A 72 -0.59 7.49 -1.88
C ARG A 72 -1.62 7.22 -0.78
N VAL A 73 -1.38 6.20 0.04
CA VAL A 73 -2.41 5.62 0.93
C VAL A 73 -2.27 6.01 2.39
N CYS A 74 -1.17 6.63 2.80
CA CYS A 74 -0.99 7.05 4.19
C CYS A 74 -2.08 8.09 4.58
N PRO A 75 -2.64 8.01 5.79
CA PRO A 75 -3.54 9.04 6.33
C PRO A 75 -2.79 10.32 6.75
N ALA A 76 -1.49 10.39 6.48
CA ALA A 76 -0.63 11.55 6.72
C ALA A 76 -0.66 12.09 8.17
N PRO A 77 -0.39 11.26 9.21
CA PRO A 77 -0.33 11.74 10.59
C PRO A 77 0.76 12.81 10.78
N CYS A 78 1.82 12.77 9.96
CA CYS A 78 2.84 13.81 9.90
C CYS A 78 2.31 15.20 9.50
N GLU A 79 1.26 15.26 8.67
CA GLU A 79 0.58 16.52 8.33
C GLU A 79 -0.30 16.98 9.49
N GLY A 80 -0.98 16.05 10.18
CA GLY A 80 -1.73 16.34 11.40
C GLY A 80 -0.86 16.86 12.55
N ALA A 81 0.40 16.42 12.62
CA ALA A 81 1.39 16.89 13.60
C ALA A 81 2.18 18.13 13.13
N CYS A 82 1.91 18.66 11.94
CA CYS A 82 2.67 19.78 11.40
C CYS A 82 2.39 21.07 12.18
N VAL A 83 3.43 21.75 12.67
CA VAL A 83 3.30 23.02 13.42
C VAL A 83 2.61 24.11 12.59
N LEU A 84 2.79 24.12 11.27
CA LEU A 84 2.09 25.05 10.39
C LEU A 84 0.56 24.90 10.49
N GLY A 85 0.10 23.66 10.76
CA GLY A 85 -1.30 23.28 10.96
C GLY A 85 -2.02 24.06 12.07
N ILE A 86 -1.30 24.76 12.95
CA ILE A 86 -1.88 25.60 14.00
C ILE A 86 -2.51 26.88 13.41
N ASN A 87 -1.88 27.45 12.38
CA ASN A 87 -2.26 28.76 11.82
C ASN A 87 -2.79 28.66 10.38
N GLU A 88 -2.33 27.69 9.61
CA GLU A 88 -2.70 27.48 8.21
C GLU A 88 -2.86 25.99 7.90
N LEU A 89 -3.26 25.65 6.68
CA LEU A 89 -3.20 24.27 6.21
C LEU A 89 -1.77 23.72 6.35
N PRO A 90 -1.59 22.46 6.80
CA PRO A 90 -0.26 21.88 6.97
C PRO A 90 0.50 21.81 5.63
N VAL A 91 1.81 21.58 5.72
CA VAL A 91 2.62 21.26 4.54
C VAL A 91 2.09 19.96 3.93
N SER A 92 1.95 19.89 2.61
CA SER A 92 1.51 18.67 1.91
C SER A 92 2.61 17.60 1.83
N ILE A 93 3.05 17.12 3.00
CA ILE A 93 4.16 16.19 3.20
C ILE A 93 3.95 14.92 2.36
N LYS A 94 2.75 14.34 2.39
CA LYS A 94 2.43 13.11 1.65
C LYS A 94 2.57 13.30 0.13
N SER A 95 2.13 14.47 -0.37
CA SER A 95 2.24 14.79 -1.80
C SER A 95 3.69 14.99 -2.25
N ILE A 96 4.52 15.60 -1.39
CA ILE A 96 5.95 15.77 -1.66
C ILE A 96 6.66 14.42 -1.63
N GLU A 97 6.36 13.55 -0.65
CA GLU A 97 6.88 12.17 -0.58
C GLU A 97 6.59 11.40 -1.88
N CYS A 98 5.33 11.39 -2.32
CA CYS A 98 4.93 10.72 -3.57
C CYS A 98 5.66 11.28 -4.78
N ALA A 99 5.83 12.61 -4.85
CA ALA A 99 6.51 13.24 -5.97
C ALA A 99 8.01 12.92 -6.01
N ILE A 100 8.69 12.80 -4.87
CA ILE A 100 10.11 12.45 -4.81
C ILE A 100 10.33 11.05 -5.41
N ILE A 101 9.55 10.07 -4.96
CA ILE A 101 9.71 8.68 -5.41
C ILE A 101 9.28 8.50 -6.87
N ASP A 102 8.19 9.15 -7.30
CA ASP A 102 7.76 9.09 -8.70
C ASP A 102 8.84 9.68 -9.62
N LYS A 103 9.45 10.81 -9.24
CA LYS A 103 10.60 11.38 -9.97
C LYS A 103 11.80 10.44 -9.99
N GLY A 104 12.07 9.75 -8.87
CA GLY A 104 13.14 8.76 -8.78
C GLY A 104 13.00 7.63 -9.79
N PHE A 105 11.78 7.14 -10.01
CA PHE A 105 11.50 6.15 -11.06
C PHE A 105 11.56 6.76 -12.47
N GLU A 106 10.96 7.95 -12.69
CA GLU A 106 10.97 8.64 -13.99
C GLU A 106 12.38 8.95 -14.49
N MET A 107 13.29 9.33 -13.58
CA MET A 107 14.68 9.66 -13.88
C MET A 107 15.60 8.43 -13.92
N GLY A 108 15.07 7.23 -13.64
CA GLY A 108 15.86 5.99 -13.62
C GLY A 108 16.86 5.88 -12.47
N TRP A 109 16.64 6.59 -11.36
CA TRP A 109 17.52 6.53 -10.17
C TRP A 109 17.21 5.33 -9.28
N ILE A 110 15.97 4.84 -9.31
CA ILE A 110 15.58 3.61 -8.62
C ILE A 110 15.87 2.42 -9.53
N VAL A 111 16.96 1.71 -9.21
CA VAL A 111 17.42 0.52 -9.93
C VAL A 111 17.64 -0.64 -8.93
N PRO A 112 17.58 -1.91 -9.38
CA PRO A 112 17.90 -3.04 -8.52
C PRO A 112 19.31 -2.92 -7.92
N ASN A 113 19.42 -3.07 -6.60
CA ASN A 113 20.69 -3.06 -5.89
C ASN A 113 20.86 -4.32 -5.01
N PRO A 114 21.11 -5.50 -5.63
CA PRO A 114 21.30 -6.75 -4.90
C PRO A 114 22.54 -6.68 -3.98
N PRO A 115 22.56 -7.42 -2.86
CA PRO A 115 23.72 -7.45 -1.97
C PRO A 115 24.95 -8.03 -2.70
N SER A 116 26.11 -7.43 -2.47
CA SER A 116 27.38 -7.88 -3.06
C SER A 116 27.87 -9.21 -2.49
N ILE A 117 27.49 -9.53 -1.25
CA ILE A 117 27.88 -10.75 -0.54
C ILE A 117 26.62 -11.41 0.03
N ARG A 118 26.52 -12.74 -0.13
CA ARG A 118 25.47 -13.55 0.50
C ARG A 118 26.01 -14.19 1.77
N THR A 119 25.23 -14.10 2.84
CA THR A 119 25.55 -14.67 4.17
C THR A 119 25.43 -16.19 4.22
N GLY A 120 24.82 -16.82 3.21
CA GLY A 120 24.47 -18.24 3.21
C GLY A 120 23.22 -18.59 4.03
N LYS A 121 22.65 -17.62 4.78
CA LYS A 121 21.43 -17.79 5.57
C LYS A 121 20.18 -17.66 4.71
N LYS A 122 19.20 -18.52 4.97
CA LYS A 122 17.90 -18.57 4.28
C LYS A 122 16.78 -18.13 5.20
N VAL A 123 15.93 -17.22 4.72
CA VAL A 123 14.76 -16.72 5.47
C VAL A 123 13.51 -16.91 4.64
N ALA A 124 12.50 -17.53 5.24
CA ALA A 124 11.17 -17.66 4.66
C ALA A 124 10.22 -16.63 5.29
N ILE A 125 9.44 -15.94 4.45
CA ILE A 125 8.44 -14.96 4.87
C ILE A 125 7.08 -15.43 4.40
N ILE A 126 6.12 -15.59 5.31
CA ILE A 126 4.76 -16.02 5.00
C ILE A 126 3.86 -14.78 4.94
N GLY A 127 3.47 -14.39 3.72
CA GLY A 127 2.66 -13.22 3.42
C GLY A 127 3.46 -12.13 2.70
N SER A 128 2.93 -11.64 1.57
CA SER A 128 3.55 -10.62 0.73
C SER A 128 2.96 -9.22 0.91
N GLY A 129 2.29 -8.96 2.04
CA GLY A 129 1.85 -7.61 2.41
C GLY A 129 3.03 -6.67 2.71
N PRO A 130 2.76 -5.39 3.03
CA PRO A 130 3.79 -4.38 3.32
C PRO A 130 4.83 -4.85 4.34
N ALA A 131 4.40 -5.50 5.42
CA ALA A 131 5.30 -6.02 6.45
C ALA A 131 6.27 -7.09 5.90
N GLY A 132 5.75 -8.03 5.10
CA GLY A 132 6.55 -9.10 4.50
C GLY A 132 7.53 -8.55 3.46
N LEU A 133 7.08 -7.61 2.62
CA LEU A 133 7.93 -6.95 1.62
C LEU A 133 9.03 -6.11 2.28
N SER A 134 8.73 -5.34 3.33
CA SER A 134 9.73 -4.53 4.04
C SER A 134 10.78 -5.42 4.71
N ALA A 135 10.33 -6.50 5.37
CA ALA A 135 11.25 -7.46 5.97
C ALA A 135 12.13 -8.12 4.89
N ALA A 136 11.55 -8.48 3.74
CA ALA A 136 12.30 -9.07 2.64
C ALA A 136 13.38 -8.13 2.09
N ASP A 137 13.04 -6.86 1.86
CA ASP A 137 13.97 -5.85 1.38
C ASP A 137 15.15 -5.66 2.35
N GLN A 138 14.87 -5.49 3.65
CA GLN A 138 15.92 -5.33 4.66
C GLN A 138 16.82 -6.57 4.79
N LEU A 139 16.23 -7.77 4.81
CA LEU A 139 17.00 -9.02 4.91
C LEU A 139 17.81 -9.31 3.63
N ASN A 140 17.27 -8.97 2.47
CA ASN A 140 17.98 -9.10 1.19
C ASN A 140 19.18 -8.15 1.16
N LYS A 141 19.01 -6.88 1.57
CA LYS A 141 20.11 -5.90 1.71
C LYS A 141 21.18 -6.35 2.69
N ALA A 142 20.80 -7.05 3.76
CA ALA A 142 21.74 -7.65 4.71
C ALA A 142 22.47 -8.90 4.16
N GLY A 143 22.16 -9.33 2.93
CA GLY A 143 22.82 -10.46 2.27
C GLY A 143 22.18 -11.82 2.53
N HIS A 144 21.00 -11.90 3.13
CA HIS A 144 20.28 -13.16 3.30
C HIS A 144 19.58 -13.59 2.01
N THR A 145 19.35 -14.90 1.83
CA THR A 145 18.50 -15.42 0.75
C THR A 145 17.06 -15.47 1.25
N VAL A 146 16.19 -14.66 0.65
CA VAL A 146 14.80 -14.50 1.09
C VAL A 146 13.84 -15.16 0.11
N THR A 147 12.87 -15.91 0.64
CA THR A 147 11.73 -16.43 -0.13
C THR A 147 10.43 -16.00 0.53
N ILE A 148 9.55 -15.33 -0.23
CA ILE A 148 8.21 -14.94 0.19
C ILE A 148 7.20 -15.95 -0.35
N TYR A 149 6.35 -16.46 0.53
CA TYR A 149 5.22 -17.33 0.22
C TYR A 149 3.93 -16.54 0.38
N ASP A 150 3.08 -16.50 -0.63
CA ASP A 150 1.77 -15.89 -0.54
C ASP A 150 0.67 -16.85 -1.00
N ARG A 151 -0.46 -16.85 -0.29
CA ARG A 151 -1.60 -17.71 -0.62
C ARG A 151 -2.32 -17.28 -1.89
N ASN A 152 -2.20 -16.02 -2.28
CA ASN A 152 -2.84 -15.48 -3.48
C ASN A 152 -1.94 -15.70 -4.72
N ASP A 153 -2.53 -15.52 -5.89
CA ASP A 153 -1.89 -15.58 -7.20
C ASP A 153 -0.99 -14.37 -7.50
N ARG A 154 -1.25 -13.22 -6.86
CA ARG A 154 -0.48 -11.98 -6.98
C ARG A 154 0.02 -11.49 -5.62
N PHE A 155 1.21 -10.89 -5.62
CA PHE A 155 1.86 -10.39 -4.41
C PHE A 155 1.43 -8.96 -4.06
N GLY A 156 1.64 -8.55 -2.80
CA GLY A 156 1.34 -7.22 -2.28
C GLY A 156 0.27 -7.18 -1.18
N GLY A 157 -0.37 -8.32 -0.88
CA GLY A 157 -1.43 -8.39 0.13
C GLY A 157 -2.56 -7.39 -0.14
N LEU A 158 -2.92 -6.58 0.87
CA LEU A 158 -3.96 -5.55 0.71
C LEU A 158 -3.57 -4.43 -0.26
N LEU A 159 -2.29 -4.19 -0.53
CA LEU A 159 -1.88 -3.24 -1.58
C LEU A 159 -2.38 -3.70 -2.96
N MET A 160 -2.43 -5.02 -3.16
CA MET A 160 -2.87 -5.65 -4.40
C MET A 160 -4.39 -5.84 -4.42
N TYR A 161 -4.97 -6.47 -3.40
CA TYR A 161 -6.37 -6.94 -3.42
C TYR A 161 -7.33 -6.22 -2.45
N GLY A 162 -6.84 -5.30 -1.62
CA GLY A 162 -7.68 -4.54 -0.68
C GLY A 162 -7.93 -3.13 -1.15
N ILE A 163 -6.86 -2.34 -1.23
CA ILE A 163 -6.93 -0.92 -1.63
C ILE A 163 -7.33 -0.89 -3.11
N PRO A 164 -8.32 -0.10 -3.51
CA PRO A 164 -8.79 -0.08 -4.89
C PRO A 164 -7.84 0.69 -5.82
N ASN A 165 -7.94 0.45 -7.13
CA ASN A 165 -7.00 0.98 -8.11
C ASN A 165 -6.98 2.51 -8.17
N MET A 166 -8.10 3.17 -7.86
CA MET A 166 -8.17 4.64 -7.83
C MET A 166 -7.38 5.28 -6.68
N LYS A 167 -7.07 4.55 -5.60
CA LYS A 167 -6.22 5.05 -4.51
C LYS A 167 -4.76 4.64 -4.66
N LEU A 168 -4.51 3.48 -5.25
CA LEU A 168 -3.17 2.94 -5.49
C LEU A 168 -3.17 2.08 -6.75
N ASP A 169 -2.54 2.61 -7.82
CA ASP A 169 -2.40 1.87 -9.08
C ASP A 169 -1.62 0.55 -8.86
N LYS A 170 -2.18 -0.56 -9.31
CA LYS A 170 -1.55 -1.89 -9.20
C LYS A 170 -0.25 -2.00 -10.00
N LYS A 171 -0.04 -1.16 -11.02
CA LYS A 171 1.24 -1.04 -11.71
C LYS A 171 2.35 -0.56 -10.78
N THR A 172 2.05 0.33 -9.84
CA THR A 172 3.01 0.82 -8.84
C THR A 172 3.43 -0.31 -7.90
N VAL A 173 2.47 -1.13 -7.47
CA VAL A 173 2.73 -2.31 -6.63
C VAL A 173 3.56 -3.34 -7.39
N GLN A 174 3.16 -3.68 -8.61
CA GLN A 174 3.88 -4.64 -9.45
C GLN A 174 5.31 -4.19 -9.75
N ARG A 175 5.52 -2.92 -10.11
CA ARG A 175 6.85 -2.34 -10.35
C ARG A 175 7.80 -2.56 -9.18
N ARG A 176 7.32 -2.39 -7.95
CA ARG A 176 8.15 -2.64 -6.75
C ARG A 176 8.44 -4.12 -6.54
N ILE A 177 7.44 -4.99 -6.73
CA ILE A 177 7.62 -6.44 -6.64
C ILE A 177 8.67 -6.91 -7.65
N ASP A 178 8.59 -6.45 -8.89
CA ASP A 178 9.54 -6.78 -9.96
C ASP A 178 10.95 -6.32 -9.61
N LEU A 179 11.09 -5.13 -9.04
CA LEU A 179 12.39 -4.63 -8.56
C LEU A 179 12.97 -5.52 -7.46
N LEU A 180 12.17 -5.90 -6.45
CA LEU A 180 12.61 -6.80 -5.38
C LEU A 180 12.98 -8.19 -5.92
N ALA A 181 12.24 -8.69 -6.91
CA ALA A 181 12.56 -9.94 -7.59
C ALA A 181 13.89 -9.85 -8.35
N GLN A 182 14.15 -8.73 -9.04
CA GLN A 182 15.42 -8.46 -9.72
C GLN A 182 16.60 -8.36 -8.74
N GLU A 183 16.37 -7.95 -7.49
CA GLU A 183 17.38 -7.97 -6.42
C GLU A 183 17.62 -9.37 -5.81
N GLY A 184 16.91 -10.39 -6.30
CA GLY A 184 17.11 -11.79 -5.95
C GLY A 184 16.17 -12.33 -4.87
N ILE A 185 15.12 -11.59 -4.48
CA ILE A 185 14.07 -12.12 -3.60
C ILE A 185 13.21 -13.10 -4.40
N LYS A 186 12.99 -14.30 -3.85
CA LYS A 186 12.14 -15.32 -4.47
C LYS A 186 10.71 -15.15 -4.02
N PHE A 187 9.78 -15.33 -4.95
CA PHE A 187 8.35 -15.23 -4.69
C PHE A 187 7.65 -16.53 -5.10
N VAL A 188 6.81 -17.07 -4.21
CA VAL A 188 6.03 -18.29 -4.42
C VAL A 188 4.55 -17.96 -4.23
N ALA A 189 3.83 -17.85 -5.35
CA ALA A 189 2.39 -17.61 -5.37
C ALA A 189 1.58 -18.88 -5.08
N ASN A 190 0.30 -18.73 -4.75
CA ASN A 190 -0.63 -19.83 -4.45
C ASN A 190 -0.13 -20.78 -3.33
N ALA A 191 0.76 -20.29 -2.47
CA ALA A 191 1.38 -21.00 -1.37
C ALA A 191 0.67 -20.67 -0.05
N HIS A 192 -0.41 -21.39 0.22
CA HIS A 192 -1.11 -21.33 1.50
C HIS A 192 -0.42 -22.24 2.52
N VAL A 193 0.61 -21.68 3.17
CA VAL A 193 1.40 -22.38 4.19
C VAL A 193 0.52 -22.86 5.34
N GLY A 194 0.61 -24.14 5.68
CA GLY A 194 -0.26 -24.83 6.63
C GLY A 194 -1.52 -25.45 6.03
N VAL A 195 -1.80 -25.21 4.74
CA VAL A 195 -2.95 -25.78 4.02
C VAL A 195 -2.52 -26.60 2.81
N ASN A 196 -1.88 -25.98 1.81
CA ASN A 196 -1.38 -26.68 0.61
C ASN A 196 0.16 -26.68 0.52
N VAL A 197 0.85 -25.93 1.38
CA VAL A 197 2.30 -25.96 1.55
C VAL A 197 2.61 -26.38 2.99
N ASP A 198 3.44 -27.41 3.16
CA ASP A 198 3.80 -27.92 4.49
C ASP A 198 4.65 -26.92 5.27
N ALA A 199 4.09 -26.40 6.37
CA ALA A 199 4.75 -25.45 7.26
C ALA A 199 6.00 -26.05 7.93
N THR A 200 6.00 -27.36 8.22
CA THR A 200 7.14 -28.04 8.84
C THR A 200 8.32 -28.07 7.90
N LYS A 201 8.06 -28.40 6.62
CA LYS A 201 9.07 -28.34 5.56
C LYS A 201 9.65 -26.94 5.40
N VAL A 202 8.79 -25.91 5.29
CA VAL A 202 9.24 -24.51 5.18
C VAL A 202 10.12 -24.12 6.36
N ARG A 203 9.76 -24.52 7.59
CA ARG A 203 10.57 -24.26 8.79
C ARG A 203 11.92 -24.96 8.75
N LEU A 204 11.98 -26.23 8.32
CA LEU A 204 13.22 -27.02 8.30
C LEU A 204 14.20 -26.57 7.22
N GLU A 205 13.71 -26.03 6.10
CA GLU A 205 14.54 -25.59 4.97
C GLU A 205 15.15 -24.19 5.13
N ASN A 206 14.76 -23.44 6.17
CA ASN A 206 15.15 -22.06 6.39
C ASN A 206 15.73 -21.86 7.80
N ASP A 207 16.71 -20.96 7.92
CA ASP A 207 17.31 -20.61 9.21
C ASP A 207 16.35 -19.78 10.09
N ALA A 208 15.45 -19.02 9.47
CA ALA A 208 14.46 -18.20 10.16
C ALA A 208 13.14 -18.10 9.37
N LEU A 209 12.07 -17.79 10.11
CA LEU A 209 10.71 -17.61 9.58
C LEU A 209 10.13 -16.28 10.06
N ILE A 210 9.49 -15.54 9.18
CA ILE A 210 8.67 -14.36 9.52
C ILE A 210 7.22 -14.64 9.09
N VAL A 211 6.28 -14.46 10.02
CA VAL A 211 4.85 -14.58 9.75
C VAL A 211 4.26 -13.18 9.58
N ALA A 212 3.88 -12.84 8.35
CA ALA A 212 3.37 -11.53 7.93
C ALA A 212 2.01 -11.68 7.19
N THR A 213 1.14 -12.56 7.70
CA THR A 213 -0.12 -12.95 7.04
C THR A 213 -1.25 -11.92 7.15
N GLY A 214 -1.09 -10.91 8.00
CA GLY A 214 -2.11 -9.88 8.27
C GLY A 214 -3.38 -10.42 8.95
N ALA A 215 -4.40 -9.57 9.04
CA ALA A 215 -5.70 -9.88 9.65
C ALA A 215 -6.76 -10.04 8.56
N THR A 216 -6.99 -11.27 8.10
CA THR A 216 -7.89 -11.56 6.97
C THR A 216 -9.27 -12.07 7.39
N TRP A 217 -9.47 -12.31 8.69
CA TRP A 217 -10.73 -12.78 9.23
C TRP A 217 -11.72 -11.60 9.36
N PRO A 218 -12.87 -11.62 8.66
CA PRO A 218 -13.83 -10.53 8.75
C PRO A 218 -14.56 -10.56 10.10
N ARG A 219 -15.06 -9.39 10.53
CA ARG A 219 -16.00 -9.31 11.65
C ARG A 219 -17.41 -9.56 11.13
N ASP A 220 -18.04 -10.63 11.60
CA ASP A 220 -19.41 -10.95 11.22
C ASP A 220 -20.43 -10.35 12.17
N LEU A 221 -21.63 -10.07 11.65
CA LEU A 221 -22.77 -9.59 12.42
C LEU A 221 -23.89 -10.63 12.35
N PRO A 222 -24.00 -11.56 13.33
CA PRO A 222 -24.97 -12.64 13.30
C PRO A 222 -26.36 -12.14 13.72
N ILE A 223 -27.04 -11.46 12.80
CA ILE A 223 -28.39 -10.92 12.97
C ILE A 223 -29.40 -11.67 12.10
N PRO A 224 -30.71 -11.59 12.41
CA PRO A 224 -31.75 -12.16 11.55
C PRO A 224 -31.55 -11.73 10.09
N ASN A 225 -31.74 -12.68 9.17
CA ASN A 225 -31.55 -12.50 7.72
C ASN A 225 -30.10 -12.27 7.25
N ARG A 226 -29.07 -12.52 8.08
CA ARG A 226 -27.65 -12.43 7.69
C ARG A 226 -27.26 -13.30 6.48
N ASN A 227 -28.01 -14.38 6.22
CA ASN A 227 -27.77 -15.33 5.14
C ASN A 227 -28.50 -14.98 3.82
N LEU A 228 -29.18 -13.82 3.73
CA LEU A 228 -29.81 -13.40 2.49
C LEU A 228 -28.77 -13.07 1.41
N ASP A 229 -29.14 -13.31 0.15
CA ASP A 229 -28.33 -12.93 -1.01
C ASP A 229 -28.10 -11.41 -1.03
N GLY A 230 -26.90 -11.00 -1.44
CA GLY A 230 -26.52 -9.58 -1.51
C GLY A 230 -25.72 -9.06 -0.30
N ILE A 231 -25.51 -9.88 0.73
CA ILE A 231 -24.72 -9.53 1.92
C ILE A 231 -23.32 -10.12 1.80
N TYR A 232 -22.33 -9.27 1.52
CA TYR A 232 -20.94 -9.67 1.30
C TYR A 232 -19.99 -9.03 2.32
N PHE A 233 -18.89 -9.72 2.61
CA PHE A 233 -17.79 -9.07 3.33
C PHE A 233 -17.04 -8.11 2.40
N ALA A 234 -16.54 -7.00 2.96
CA ALA A 234 -15.82 -6.01 2.17
C ALA A 234 -14.61 -6.60 1.43
N MET A 235 -13.85 -7.49 2.09
CA MET A 235 -12.68 -8.10 1.46
C MET A 235 -13.04 -9.06 0.32
N GLU A 236 -14.20 -9.72 0.38
CA GLU A 236 -14.72 -10.53 -0.72
C GLU A 236 -15.05 -9.64 -1.92
N TYR A 237 -15.78 -8.55 -1.67
CA TYR A 237 -16.15 -7.57 -2.69
C TYR A 237 -14.94 -6.93 -3.37
N LEU A 238 -14.00 -6.37 -2.60
CA LEU A 238 -12.83 -5.66 -3.10
C LEU A 238 -11.88 -6.59 -3.86
N GLN A 239 -11.65 -7.81 -3.34
CA GLN A 239 -10.75 -8.77 -3.98
C GLN A 239 -11.30 -9.23 -5.33
N LEU A 240 -12.59 -9.60 -5.41
CA LEU A 240 -13.21 -10.04 -6.66
C LEU A 240 -13.22 -8.92 -7.71
N ASN A 241 -13.54 -7.69 -7.30
CA ASN A 241 -13.51 -6.53 -8.18
C ASN A 241 -12.11 -6.29 -8.76
N THR A 242 -11.10 -6.25 -7.89
CA THR A 242 -9.72 -6.00 -8.33
C THR A 242 -9.19 -7.13 -9.21
N GLN A 243 -9.49 -8.39 -8.88
CA GLN A 243 -9.09 -9.53 -9.71
C GLN A 243 -9.72 -9.46 -11.10
N SER A 244 -11.03 -9.23 -11.19
CA SER A 244 -11.73 -9.10 -12.47
C SER A 244 -11.23 -7.91 -13.30
N LEU A 245 -10.91 -6.79 -12.65
CA LEU A 245 -10.32 -5.61 -13.29
C LEU A 245 -8.95 -5.94 -13.90
N LEU A 246 -8.07 -6.61 -13.16
CA LEU A 246 -6.73 -6.96 -13.62
C LEU A 246 -6.73 -8.06 -14.69
N ASP A 247 -7.62 -9.04 -14.56
CA ASP A 247 -7.68 -10.19 -15.49
C ASP A 247 -8.29 -9.83 -16.84
N SER A 248 -9.27 -8.91 -16.84
CA SER A 248 -10.14 -8.74 -18.01
C SER A 248 -10.71 -7.34 -18.18
N ASN A 249 -10.27 -6.35 -17.40
CA ASN A 249 -10.90 -5.03 -17.35
C ASN A 249 -12.43 -5.14 -17.13
N LEU A 250 -12.81 -5.99 -16.17
CA LEU A 250 -14.19 -6.32 -15.78
C LEU A 250 -15.04 -7.04 -16.86
N GLN A 251 -14.49 -7.39 -18.02
CA GLN A 251 -15.24 -8.03 -19.10
C GLN A 251 -15.63 -9.48 -18.80
N ASN A 252 -14.95 -10.14 -17.86
CA ASN A 252 -15.26 -11.51 -17.48
C ASN A 252 -16.48 -11.65 -16.56
N GLY A 253 -17.03 -10.55 -16.03
CA GLY A 253 -18.18 -10.56 -15.11
C GLY A 253 -17.91 -11.25 -13.76
N LYS A 254 -16.66 -11.60 -13.44
CA LYS A 254 -16.28 -12.30 -12.20
C LYS A 254 -16.07 -11.33 -11.02
N TYR A 255 -16.98 -10.39 -10.87
CA TYR A 255 -17.02 -9.44 -9.75
C TYR A 255 -18.44 -9.28 -9.25
N ILE A 256 -18.59 -8.72 -8.06
CA ILE A 256 -19.91 -8.41 -7.51
C ILE A 256 -20.40 -7.12 -8.16
N ASP A 257 -21.26 -7.25 -9.17
CA ASP A 257 -21.88 -6.09 -9.80
C ASP A 257 -23.10 -5.62 -9.00
N ALA A 258 -23.18 -4.32 -8.75
CA ALA A 258 -24.35 -3.66 -8.15
C ALA A 258 -25.18 -2.88 -9.17
N LYS A 259 -24.73 -2.80 -10.42
CA LYS A 259 -25.43 -2.15 -11.52
C LYS A 259 -26.79 -2.80 -11.73
N ASP A 260 -27.81 -1.97 -11.89
CA ASP A 260 -29.20 -2.37 -12.17
C ASP A 260 -29.87 -3.29 -11.12
N LYS A 261 -29.26 -3.47 -9.94
CA LYS A 261 -29.85 -4.22 -8.81
C LYS A 261 -30.92 -3.40 -8.09
N HIS A 262 -31.97 -3.00 -8.79
CA HIS A 262 -33.01 -2.13 -8.25
C HIS A 262 -33.76 -2.78 -7.08
N GLY A 263 -33.89 -2.06 -5.97
CA GLY A 263 -34.94 -2.36 -4.99
C GLY A 263 -36.31 -2.33 -5.66
N LYS A 264 -37.26 -3.16 -5.22
CA LYS A 264 -38.65 -3.09 -5.69
C LYS A 264 -39.16 -1.65 -5.51
N LYS A 265 -39.81 -1.08 -6.53
CA LYS A 265 -40.58 0.17 -6.38
C LYS A 265 -41.50 0.00 -5.17
N ASN A 266 -41.33 0.84 -4.16
CA ASN A 266 -42.37 0.96 -3.14
C ASN A 266 -43.59 1.64 -3.78
N SER A 267 -44.75 1.55 -3.12
CA SER A 267 -46.00 2.19 -3.55
C SER A 267 -45.93 3.71 -3.69
N ASN A 268 -44.83 4.33 -3.24
CA ASN A 268 -44.64 5.78 -3.16
C ASN A 268 -43.66 6.32 -4.20
N HIS A 269 -43.21 5.51 -5.18
CA HIS A 269 -42.26 5.91 -6.22
C HIS A 269 -40.88 6.39 -5.73
N ASP A 270 -40.52 6.13 -4.47
CA ASP A 270 -39.18 6.44 -3.96
C ASP A 270 -38.21 5.29 -4.28
N PHE A 271 -37.07 5.63 -4.90
CA PHE A 271 -35.96 4.71 -5.07
C PHE A 271 -35.27 4.51 -3.70
N LEU A 272 -35.55 3.39 -3.03
CA LEU A 272 -34.78 2.97 -1.86
C LEU A 272 -33.32 2.69 -2.26
N GLN A 273 -32.39 3.21 -1.46
CA GLN A 273 -30.93 3.13 -1.61
C GLN A 273 -30.47 1.68 -1.93
N LEU A 274 -29.72 1.50 -3.04
CA LEU A 274 -29.45 0.18 -3.67
C LEU A 274 -28.27 -0.61 -3.07
N VAL A 275 -27.33 0.06 -2.39
CA VAL A 275 -26.15 -0.57 -1.77
C VAL A 275 -25.93 0.10 -0.42
N ILE A 276 -25.79 -0.71 0.63
CA ILE A 276 -25.52 -0.23 1.99
C ILE A 276 -24.15 -0.75 2.40
N VAL A 277 -23.24 0.17 2.72
CA VAL A 277 -21.93 -0.16 3.29
C VAL A 277 -21.99 0.03 4.79
N ILE A 278 -21.73 -1.06 5.54
CA ILE A 278 -21.71 -1.04 7.01
C ILE A 278 -20.25 -0.93 7.48
N GLY A 279 -19.82 0.28 7.80
CA GLY A 279 -18.49 0.57 8.32
C GLY A 279 -18.00 1.97 7.93
N GLY A 280 -17.36 2.68 8.86
CA GLY A 280 -16.94 4.08 8.67
C GLY A 280 -15.43 4.28 8.42
N GLY A 281 -14.65 3.20 8.28
CA GLY A 281 -13.21 3.28 8.03
C GLY A 281 -12.85 3.29 6.54
N ASP A 282 -11.56 3.25 6.24
CA ASP A 282 -11.03 3.22 4.86
C ASP A 282 -11.64 2.11 4.01
N THR A 283 -11.81 0.91 4.57
CA THR A 283 -12.45 -0.22 3.88
C THR A 283 -13.88 0.09 3.45
N GLY A 284 -14.64 0.83 4.27
CA GLY A 284 -15.99 1.25 3.91
C GLY A 284 -15.96 2.27 2.77
N CYS A 285 -15.05 3.24 2.86
CA CYS A 285 -14.81 4.21 1.79
C CYS A 285 -14.35 3.54 0.48
N ASP A 286 -13.54 2.47 0.56
CA ASP A 286 -13.05 1.73 -0.61
C ASP A 286 -14.14 0.92 -1.32
N CYS A 287 -15.19 0.53 -0.60
CA CYS A 287 -16.33 -0.19 -1.17
C CYS A 287 -17.29 0.72 -1.95
N ILE A 288 -17.21 2.04 -1.73
CA ILE A 288 -18.01 3.07 -2.41
C ILE A 288 -17.33 3.47 -3.71
#